data_AF-A0A7S2WVV7-F1
#
_entry.id   AF-A0A7S2WVV7-F1
#
_cell.length_a   1.000
_cell.length_b   1.000
_cell.length_c   1.000
_cell.angle_alpha   90.00
_cell.angle_beta   90.00
_cell.angle_gamma   90.00
#
_symmetry.space_group_name_H-M   'P 1'
#
loop_
_entity.id
_entity.type
_entity.pdbx_description
1 polymer ?
#
loop_
_entity_poly.entity_id
_entity_poly.type
_entity_poly.pdbx_seq_one_letter_code
_entity_poly.pdbx_strand_id
1 'polypeptide(L)'
;LLSSRQLVAMALGTYFQHCGPEAGGSSVLQSMELLRRALLKRRGASARECESARLEAGAGACELPGLQGVVTARLGWPLRHKLAFDADQLAYLASKYPEEGQRFSELADGFVAARRHHVDEGQDLMSSLDRVKEHYGRPVHSETGRRWHGGSVLAANLSELNLQWTDQVQQGQAPIFVVDDVLTPEALAEIRRQALESTVWFDGAKPNGYVGAYIHEGLGTEVLLQFAHELSEALPQVIGDRRLWHMWMYAYDSSGPESQGIAMHADFAAVNLNLWVTPNSANLDPETGGLVVFDRRPPDGARFEDFNCRPSNQSCPERLEGFVLDGGSRRIPYRQNR
;
A
#
# COMPACT_ATOMS: atom_id res chain seq x y z
N LEU A 1 11.48 -16.68 -7.96
CA LEU A 1 10.05 -17.07 -7.96
C LEU A 1 9.16 -15.87 -7.60
N LEU A 2 9.33 -15.20 -6.44
CA LEU A 2 8.70 -13.90 -6.17
C LEU A 2 9.20 -12.75 -7.06
N SER A 3 10.52 -12.67 -7.26
CA SER A 3 11.17 -11.56 -7.99
C SER A 3 10.80 -11.44 -9.47
N SER A 4 10.12 -12.44 -10.03
CA SER A 4 9.74 -12.53 -11.44
C SER A 4 8.22 -12.57 -11.67
N ARG A 5 7.40 -12.62 -10.61
CA ARG A 5 5.94 -12.82 -10.73
C ARG A 5 5.08 -11.78 -10.00
N GLN A 6 5.68 -10.97 -9.13
CA GLN A 6 4.92 -10.01 -8.32
C GLN A 6 5.40 -8.57 -8.55
N LEU A 7 4.53 -7.78 -9.17
CA LEU A 7 4.72 -6.34 -9.31
C LEU A 7 4.38 -5.70 -7.97
N VAL A 8 5.35 -5.06 -7.32
CA VAL A 8 5.12 -4.24 -6.13
C VAL A 8 5.04 -2.79 -6.60
N ALA A 9 3.84 -2.22 -6.53
CA ALA A 9 3.63 -0.78 -6.63
C ALA A 9 3.43 -0.24 -5.21
N MET A 10 4.28 0.70 -4.83
CA MET A 10 4.07 1.51 -3.64
C MET A 10 3.27 2.73 -4.07
N ALA A 11 2.25 3.10 -3.30
CA ALA A 11 1.64 4.41 -3.45
C ALA A 11 1.68 5.19 -2.12
N LEU A 12 1.94 6.48 -2.28
CA LEU A 12 2.09 7.46 -1.21
C LEU A 12 1.03 8.55 -1.43
N GLY A 13 0.16 8.75 -0.43
CA GLY A 13 -0.85 9.79 -0.43
C GLY A 13 -0.60 10.78 0.71
N THR A 14 -0.38 12.06 0.37
CA THR A 14 -0.37 13.16 1.35
C THR A 14 -1.72 13.88 1.38
N TYR A 15 -2.18 14.27 2.57
CA TYR A 15 -3.50 14.88 2.79
C TYR A 15 -3.41 16.38 3.08
N PHE A 16 -4.52 17.07 2.81
CA PHE A 16 -4.82 18.39 3.36
C PHE A 16 -5.20 18.27 4.84
N GLN A 17 -4.38 18.86 5.71
CA GLN A 17 -4.93 19.53 6.89
C GLN A 17 -4.39 20.95 6.84
N HIS A 18 -5.22 21.90 6.43
CA HIS A 18 -4.94 23.32 6.67
C HIS A 18 -4.98 23.48 8.19
N CYS A 19 -3.83 23.46 8.86
CA CYS A 19 -3.76 23.95 10.22
C CYS A 19 -3.98 25.46 10.12
N GLY A 20 -5.17 25.93 10.51
CA GLY A 20 -5.38 27.35 10.75
C GLY A 20 -4.33 27.87 11.73
N PRO A 21 -4.03 29.19 11.70
CA PRO A 21 -2.88 29.82 12.35
C PRO A 21 -2.83 29.72 13.90
N GLU A 22 -3.70 28.94 14.55
CA GLU A 22 -3.77 28.81 16.01
C GLU A 22 -3.22 27.48 16.57
N ALA A 23 -2.78 26.54 15.73
CA ALA A 23 -2.14 25.31 16.22
C ALA A 23 -0.66 25.57 16.57
N GLY A 24 -0.42 26.04 17.79
CA GLY A 24 0.91 26.26 18.36
C GLY A 24 1.88 25.11 18.08
N GLY A 25 3.05 25.48 17.56
CA GLY A 25 4.05 24.55 17.02
C GLY A 25 4.51 23.50 18.03
N SER A 26 4.20 22.24 17.74
CA SER A 26 4.98 21.10 18.22
C SER A 26 5.92 20.64 17.11
N SER A 27 7.23 20.69 17.36
CA SER A 27 8.25 20.30 16.40
C SER A 27 8.20 18.79 16.10
N VAL A 28 8.70 18.40 14.92
CA VAL A 28 8.76 17.01 14.41
C VAL A 28 9.31 16.02 15.47
N LEU A 29 10.27 16.45 16.28
CA LEU A 29 10.83 15.66 17.39
C LEU A 29 9.79 15.33 18.48
N GLN A 30 8.86 16.23 18.80
CA GLN A 30 7.82 15.97 19.81
C GLN A 30 6.78 14.97 19.29
N SER A 31 6.41 15.04 18.02
CA SER A 31 5.46 14.10 17.41
C SER A 31 6.07 12.70 17.25
N MET A 32 7.34 12.60 16.84
CA MET A 32 8.04 11.32 16.77
C MET A 32 8.28 10.69 18.15
N GLU A 33 8.56 11.50 19.17
CA GLU A 33 8.69 11.03 20.55
C GLU A 33 7.33 10.57 21.13
N LEU A 34 6.22 11.21 20.76
CA LEU A 34 4.87 10.75 21.11
C LEU A 34 4.51 9.44 20.42
N LEU A 35 4.83 9.29 19.12
CA LEU A 35 4.61 8.06 18.38
C LEU A 35 5.46 6.90 18.95
N ARG A 36 6.73 7.17 19.25
CA ARG A 36 7.64 6.24 19.92
C ARG A 36 7.13 5.83 21.30
N ARG A 37 6.63 6.77 22.11
CA ARG A 37 6.02 6.50 23.43
C ARG A 37 4.72 5.70 23.32
N ALA A 38 3.89 5.96 22.31
CA ALA A 38 2.66 5.20 22.06
C ALA A 38 2.97 3.75 21.63
N LEU A 39 3.98 3.57 20.78
CA LEU A 39 4.47 2.24 20.36
C LEU A 39 5.12 1.47 21.52
N LEU A 40 5.80 2.15 22.43
CA LEU A 40 6.36 1.55 23.65
C LEU A 40 5.29 1.22 24.71
N LYS A 41 4.23 2.03 24.84
CA LYS A 41 3.09 1.73 25.74
C LYS A 41 2.30 0.49 25.29
N ARG A 42 2.25 0.17 24.00
CA ARG A 42 1.66 -1.09 23.50
C ARG A 42 2.39 -2.35 23.96
N ARG A 43 3.63 -2.25 24.45
CA ARG A 43 4.38 -3.37 25.01
C ARG A 43 4.03 -3.71 26.47
N GLY A 44 3.05 -3.05 27.10
CA GLY A 44 2.70 -3.37 28.49
C GLY A 44 1.40 -2.81 29.08
N ALA A 45 0.47 -2.26 28.29
CA ALA A 45 -0.79 -1.75 28.83
C ALA A 45 -1.85 -2.85 29.01
N SER A 46 -2.55 -2.83 30.15
CA SER A 46 -3.65 -3.76 30.42
C SER A 46 -4.96 -3.28 29.77
N ALA A 47 -5.87 -4.21 29.47
CA ALA A 47 -7.12 -3.93 28.77
C ALA A 47 -7.96 -2.78 29.38
N ARG A 48 -7.84 -2.54 30.69
CA ARG A 48 -8.57 -1.48 31.41
C ARG A 48 -8.09 -0.05 31.07
N GLU A 49 -6.83 0.13 30.68
CA GLU A 49 -6.27 1.45 30.38
C GLU A 49 -6.66 1.92 28.96
N CYS A 50 -6.92 1.00 28.04
CA CYS A 50 -7.50 1.31 26.73
C CYS A 50 -8.97 1.76 26.81
N GLU A 51 -9.69 1.31 27.84
CA GLU A 51 -11.12 1.62 28.03
C GLU A 51 -11.33 3.03 28.57
N SER A 52 -10.47 3.50 29.48
CA SER A 52 -10.48 4.89 29.94
C SER A 52 -10.14 5.89 28.82
N ALA A 53 -9.19 5.56 27.94
CA ALA A 53 -8.83 6.40 26.79
C ALA A 53 -9.97 6.51 25.75
N ARG A 54 -10.83 5.49 25.66
CA ARG A 54 -12.04 5.51 24.83
C ARG A 54 -13.12 6.44 25.39
N LEU A 55 -13.22 6.56 26.71
CA LEU A 55 -14.22 7.41 27.38
C LEU A 55 -13.84 8.89 27.35
N GLU A 56 -12.54 9.22 27.35
CA GLU A 56 -12.05 10.60 27.25
C GLU A 56 -12.13 11.18 25.82
N ALA A 57 -12.22 10.33 24.78
CA ALA A 57 -12.16 10.75 23.38
C ALA A 57 -13.48 11.28 22.79
N GLY A 58 -14.58 11.35 23.56
CA GLY A 58 -15.85 11.92 23.11
C GLY A 58 -16.58 11.06 22.06
N ALA A 59 -17.87 10.82 22.31
CA ALA A 59 -18.73 10.02 21.44
C ALA A 59 -18.93 10.68 20.06
N GLY A 60 -18.10 10.32 19.10
CA GLY A 60 -18.22 10.72 17.70
C GLY A 60 -17.31 9.96 16.73
N ALA A 61 -16.65 8.89 17.17
CA ALA A 61 -15.72 8.12 16.36
C ALA A 61 -16.41 6.89 15.74
N CYS A 62 -16.42 6.88 14.40
CA CYS A 62 -16.62 5.77 13.48
C CYS A 62 -16.78 4.38 14.13
N GLU A 63 -17.98 3.83 14.00
CA GLU A 63 -18.18 2.38 14.02
C GLU A 63 -17.32 1.76 12.91
N LEU A 64 -16.23 1.09 13.32
CA LEU A 64 -15.56 0.12 12.45
C LEU A 64 -16.57 -1.03 12.22
N PRO A 65 -17.00 -1.32 10.98
CA PRO A 65 -17.97 -2.36 10.74
C PRO A 65 -17.39 -3.71 11.17
N GLY A 66 -18.08 -4.31 12.14
CA GLY A 66 -17.80 -5.63 12.66
C GLY A 66 -17.89 -6.71 11.59
N LEU A 67 -17.11 -7.75 11.85
CA LEU A 67 -16.88 -9.00 11.12
C LEU A 67 -18.12 -9.90 10.91
N GLN A 68 -19.32 -9.35 10.73
CA GLN A 68 -20.56 -10.15 10.70
C GLN A 68 -21.43 -10.01 9.43
N GLY A 69 -20.93 -9.40 8.35
CA GLY A 69 -21.76 -9.08 7.18
C GLY A 69 -21.36 -9.68 5.83
N VAL A 70 -20.35 -10.56 5.74
CA VAL A 70 -19.90 -11.11 4.46
C VAL A 70 -19.59 -12.59 4.62
N VAL A 71 -20.62 -13.40 4.81
CA VAL A 71 -20.50 -14.86 4.70
C VAL A 71 -21.55 -15.26 3.69
N THR A 72 -21.09 -15.67 2.49
CA THR A 72 -21.73 -16.61 1.53
C THR A 72 -21.67 -16.25 0.04
N ALA A 73 -21.08 -15.15 -0.41
CA ALA A 73 -20.90 -14.95 -1.86
C ALA A 73 -19.54 -14.33 -2.23
N ARG A 74 -18.71 -15.12 -2.94
CA ARG A 74 -17.44 -14.73 -3.60
C ARG A 74 -16.25 -14.34 -2.71
N LEU A 75 -16.15 -14.86 -1.49
CA LEU A 75 -14.92 -14.73 -0.67
C LEU A 75 -13.77 -15.66 -1.10
N GLY A 76 -14.01 -16.65 -1.96
CA GLY A 76 -12.95 -17.60 -2.34
C GLY A 76 -11.86 -17.02 -3.24
N TRP A 77 -12.19 -15.97 -3.99
CA TRP A 77 -11.29 -15.46 -5.02
C TRP A 77 -10.14 -14.60 -4.51
N PRO A 78 -10.39 -13.55 -3.69
CA PRO A 78 -9.31 -12.70 -3.21
C PRO A 78 -8.33 -13.46 -2.32
N LEU A 79 -8.88 -14.36 -1.52
CA LEU A 79 -8.15 -15.16 -0.55
C LEU A 79 -7.16 -16.15 -1.19
N ARG A 80 -7.46 -16.70 -2.36
CA ARG A 80 -6.56 -17.66 -3.01
C ARG A 80 -5.23 -17.03 -3.41
N HIS A 81 -5.28 -15.76 -3.81
CA HIS A 81 -4.11 -14.96 -4.17
C HIS A 81 -3.30 -14.64 -2.94
N LYS A 82 -3.97 -14.34 -1.82
CA LYS A 82 -3.31 -14.14 -0.53
C LYS A 82 -2.57 -15.38 -0.05
N LEU A 83 -3.20 -16.55 -0.08
CA LEU A 83 -2.58 -17.81 0.33
C LEU A 83 -1.40 -18.19 -0.57
N ALA A 84 -1.52 -17.96 -1.89
CA ALA A 84 -0.42 -18.14 -2.83
C ALA A 84 0.73 -17.16 -2.57
N PHE A 85 0.40 -15.89 -2.33
CA PHE A 85 1.37 -14.86 -1.99
C PHE A 85 2.16 -15.21 -0.73
N ASP A 86 1.47 -15.60 0.34
CA ASP A 86 2.12 -15.98 1.61
C ASP A 86 3.04 -17.19 1.44
N ALA A 87 2.58 -18.21 0.70
CA ALA A 87 3.40 -19.38 0.39
C ALA A 87 4.66 -19.00 -0.39
N ASP A 88 4.53 -18.19 -1.44
CA ASP A 88 5.67 -17.73 -2.25
C ASP A 88 6.64 -16.89 -1.40
N GLN A 89 6.11 -16.00 -0.54
CA GLN A 89 6.89 -15.16 0.37
C GLN A 89 7.73 -16.01 1.33
N LEU A 90 7.12 -17.01 1.96
CA LEU A 90 7.79 -17.91 2.87
C LEU A 90 8.81 -18.80 2.16
N ALA A 91 8.53 -19.27 0.94
CA ALA A 91 9.49 -20.03 0.15
C ALA A 91 10.74 -19.20 -0.22
N TYR A 92 10.57 -17.90 -0.51
CA TYR A 92 11.70 -16.99 -0.69
C TYR A 92 12.50 -16.80 0.60
N LEU A 93 11.83 -16.58 1.73
CA LEU A 93 12.49 -16.47 3.03
C LEU A 93 13.29 -17.73 3.35
N ALA A 94 12.73 -18.91 3.07
CA ALA A 94 13.41 -20.19 3.24
C ALA A 94 14.70 -20.28 2.41
N SER A 95 14.66 -19.81 1.16
CA SER A 95 15.85 -19.78 0.29
C SER A 95 16.91 -18.77 0.75
N LYS A 96 16.50 -17.72 1.46
CA LYS A 96 17.38 -16.62 1.88
C LYS A 96 18.01 -16.84 3.26
N TYR A 97 17.30 -17.52 4.16
CA TYR A 97 17.71 -17.71 5.56
C TYR A 97 17.85 -19.20 5.89
N PRO A 98 18.99 -19.85 5.57
CA PRO A 98 19.16 -21.29 5.74
C PRO A 98 18.93 -21.81 7.17
N GLU A 99 19.28 -21.02 8.18
CA GLU A 99 19.11 -21.38 9.60
C GLU A 99 17.64 -21.52 10.01
N GLU A 100 16.77 -20.68 9.45
CA GLU A 100 15.31 -20.74 9.64
C GLU A 100 14.60 -21.41 8.45
N GLY A 101 15.37 -21.92 7.48
CA GLY A 101 14.86 -22.32 6.17
C GLY A 101 13.85 -23.47 6.25
N GLN A 102 14.09 -24.41 7.17
CA GLN A 102 13.15 -25.50 7.43
C GLN A 102 11.80 -24.97 7.95
N ARG A 103 11.82 -24.09 8.95
CA ARG A 103 10.62 -23.47 9.53
C ARG A 103 9.82 -22.72 8.46
N PHE A 104 10.49 -21.92 7.62
CA PHE A 104 9.81 -21.19 6.56
C PHE A 104 9.24 -22.13 5.48
N SER A 105 9.94 -23.20 5.13
CA SER A 105 9.45 -24.20 4.16
C SER A 105 8.21 -24.93 4.68
N GLU A 106 8.21 -25.37 5.94
CA GLU A 106 7.06 -26.02 6.58
C GLU A 106 5.83 -25.10 6.60
N LEU A 107 6.04 -23.81 6.88
CA LEU A 107 4.96 -22.81 6.81
C LEU A 107 4.47 -22.62 5.38
N ALA A 108 5.37 -22.47 4.40
CA ALA A 108 5.01 -22.34 2.99
C ALA A 108 4.14 -23.51 2.52
N ASP A 109 4.54 -24.75 2.84
CA ASP A 109 3.77 -25.96 2.54
C ASP A 109 2.39 -25.94 3.21
N GLY A 110 2.30 -25.42 4.44
CA GLY A 110 1.04 -25.19 5.13
C GLY A 110 0.09 -24.25 4.37
N PHE A 111 0.61 -23.14 3.84
CA PHE A 111 -0.18 -22.20 3.03
C PHE A 111 -0.57 -22.77 1.67
N VAL A 112 0.29 -23.56 1.03
CA VAL A 112 -0.03 -24.31 -0.19
C VAL A 112 -1.18 -25.30 0.07
N ALA A 113 -1.10 -26.06 1.17
CA ALA A 113 -2.14 -26.99 1.57
C ALA A 113 -3.47 -26.27 1.89
N ALA A 114 -3.41 -25.13 2.60
CA ALA A 114 -4.59 -24.30 2.88
C ALA A 114 -5.24 -23.80 1.60
N ARG A 115 -4.44 -23.35 0.61
CA ARG A 115 -4.95 -22.92 -0.69
C ARG A 115 -5.65 -24.07 -1.41
N ARG A 116 -5.04 -25.25 -1.46
CA ARG A 116 -5.62 -26.44 -2.09
C ARG A 116 -6.95 -26.84 -1.43
N HIS A 117 -6.98 -26.93 -0.10
CA HIS A 117 -8.20 -27.24 0.64
C HIS A 117 -9.33 -26.24 0.34
N HIS A 118 -9.00 -24.96 0.26
CA HIS A 118 -10.01 -23.92 0.01
C HIS A 118 -10.49 -23.87 -1.44
N VAL A 119 -9.54 -23.87 -2.39
CA VAL A 119 -9.79 -23.59 -3.80
C VAL A 119 -10.15 -24.86 -4.57
N ASP A 120 -9.36 -25.92 -4.39
CA ASP A 120 -9.49 -27.14 -5.19
C ASP A 120 -10.54 -28.09 -4.58
N GLU A 121 -10.65 -28.10 -3.24
CA GLU A 121 -11.55 -28.99 -2.49
C GLU A 121 -12.81 -28.28 -1.97
N GLY A 122 -12.94 -26.98 -2.23
CA GLY A 122 -14.14 -26.18 -1.92
C GLY A 122 -14.48 -26.06 -0.43
N GLN A 123 -13.50 -26.24 0.45
CA GLN A 123 -13.72 -26.17 1.90
C GLN A 123 -13.86 -24.73 2.38
N ASP A 124 -14.54 -24.54 3.51
CA ASP A 124 -14.64 -23.22 4.13
C ASP A 124 -13.26 -22.69 4.56
N LEU A 125 -13.18 -21.37 4.69
CA LEU A 125 -11.94 -20.67 5.00
C LEU A 125 -11.35 -21.10 6.35
N MET A 126 -12.18 -21.18 7.39
CA MET A 126 -11.70 -21.46 8.74
C MET A 126 -11.10 -22.86 8.82
N SER A 127 -11.74 -23.84 8.18
CA SER A 127 -11.23 -25.20 8.07
C SER A 127 -9.93 -25.25 7.25
N SER A 128 -9.85 -24.48 6.17
CA SER A 128 -8.67 -24.45 5.30
C SER A 128 -7.45 -23.80 5.97
N LEU A 129 -7.68 -22.83 6.86
CA LEU A 129 -6.61 -22.17 7.63
C LEU A 129 -6.16 -22.95 8.85
N ASP A 130 -6.76 -24.07 9.22
CA ASP A 130 -6.52 -24.69 10.54
C ASP A 130 -5.03 -24.95 10.84
N ARG A 131 -4.24 -25.28 9.80
CA ARG A 131 -2.79 -25.52 9.88
C ARG A 131 -1.94 -24.25 9.96
N VAL A 132 -2.45 -23.11 9.50
CA VAL A 132 -1.71 -21.84 9.38
C VAL A 132 -2.38 -20.68 10.11
N LYS A 133 -3.47 -20.92 10.84
CA LYS A 133 -4.28 -19.90 11.53
C LYS A 133 -3.49 -19.06 12.52
N GLU A 134 -2.42 -19.60 13.09
CA GLU A 134 -1.54 -18.88 14.02
C GLU A 134 -0.62 -17.89 13.31
N HIS A 135 -0.50 -17.99 11.98
CA HIS A 135 0.40 -17.22 11.12
C HIS A 135 -0.34 -16.39 10.06
N TYR A 136 -1.56 -16.78 9.68
CA TYR A 136 -2.37 -16.02 8.74
C TYR A 136 -2.69 -14.63 9.29
N GLY A 137 -2.39 -13.59 8.50
CA GLY A 137 -2.61 -12.20 8.89
C GLY A 137 -1.73 -11.73 10.05
N ARG A 138 -0.57 -12.38 10.27
CA ARG A 138 0.37 -12.06 11.34
C ARG A 138 1.81 -11.99 10.82
N PRO A 139 2.67 -11.15 11.41
CA PRO A 139 4.07 -11.12 11.04
C PRO A 139 4.78 -12.39 11.52
N VAL A 140 5.30 -13.16 10.57
CA VAL A 140 6.19 -14.31 10.79
C VAL A 140 7.66 -13.88 10.71
N HIS A 141 7.97 -12.95 9.80
CA HIS A 141 9.29 -12.34 9.63
C HIS A 141 9.12 -10.84 9.33
N SER A 142 10.00 -9.99 9.87
CA SER A 142 9.84 -8.54 9.77
C SER A 142 11.18 -7.83 9.72
N GLU A 143 11.40 -7.08 8.64
CA GLU A 143 12.57 -6.21 8.47
C GLU A 143 12.34 -4.79 8.99
N THR A 144 11.16 -4.54 9.53
CA THR A 144 10.66 -3.20 9.85
C THR A 144 11.40 -2.50 10.98
N GLY A 145 12.15 -3.24 11.80
CA GLY A 145 13.00 -2.71 12.86
C GLY A 145 14.45 -2.41 12.44
N ARG A 146 14.83 -2.69 11.20
CA ARG A 146 16.18 -2.42 10.72
C ARG A 146 16.37 -0.93 10.50
N ARG A 147 17.50 -0.41 10.99
CA ARG A 147 17.86 0.98 10.77
C ARG A 147 18.33 1.21 9.35
N TRP A 148 17.96 2.36 8.79
CA TRP A 148 18.54 2.86 7.57
C TRP A 148 19.88 3.55 7.89
N HIS A 149 20.92 3.15 7.16
CA HIS A 149 22.28 3.67 7.33
C HIS A 149 22.82 4.35 6.06
N GLY A 150 22.02 4.41 5.00
CA GLY A 150 22.41 5.10 3.78
C GLY A 150 22.28 6.62 3.92
N GLY A 151 22.78 7.33 2.91
CA GLY A 151 22.61 8.77 2.78
C GLY A 151 21.20 9.13 2.28
N SER A 152 21.16 10.05 1.32
CA SER A 152 19.93 10.43 0.61
C SER A 152 19.22 9.20 0.04
N VAL A 153 17.90 9.15 0.19
CA VAL A 153 17.04 8.15 -0.46
C VAL A 153 16.71 8.60 -1.88
N LEU A 154 16.58 9.90 -2.13
CA LEU A 154 16.38 10.46 -3.47
C LEU A 154 17.68 10.53 -4.27
N ALA A 155 17.62 10.09 -5.53
CA ALA A 155 18.65 10.29 -6.54
C ALA A 155 18.30 11.39 -7.54
N ALA A 156 17.01 11.56 -7.85
CA ALA A 156 16.55 12.53 -8.82
C ALA A 156 16.60 13.98 -8.28
N ASN A 157 17.03 14.92 -9.12
CA ASN A 157 16.86 16.35 -8.84
C ASN A 157 15.45 16.77 -9.28
N LEU A 158 14.61 17.14 -8.31
CA LEU A 158 13.20 17.47 -8.54
C LEU A 158 12.93 18.98 -8.64
N SER A 159 13.96 19.82 -8.70
CA SER A 159 13.82 21.29 -8.71
C SER A 159 13.00 21.78 -9.91
N GLU A 160 13.26 21.21 -11.09
CA GLU A 160 12.54 21.55 -12.32
C GLU A 160 11.03 21.21 -12.22
N LEU A 161 10.70 20.12 -11.53
CA LEU A 161 9.31 19.69 -11.32
C LEU A 161 8.53 20.74 -10.52
N ASN A 162 9.13 21.39 -9.51
CA ASN A 162 8.46 22.48 -8.79
C ASN A 162 8.08 23.66 -9.68
N LEU A 163 8.96 24.04 -10.61
CA LEU A 163 8.70 25.13 -11.55
C LEU A 163 7.55 24.76 -12.50
N GLN A 164 7.65 23.58 -13.11
CA GLN A 164 6.64 23.09 -14.04
C GLN A 164 5.28 22.90 -13.35
N TRP A 165 5.26 22.40 -12.11
CA TRP A 165 4.04 22.27 -11.32
C TRP A 165 3.37 23.63 -11.13
N THR A 166 4.14 24.63 -10.71
CA THR A 166 3.64 25.99 -10.48
C THR A 166 3.02 26.57 -11.75
N ASP A 167 3.71 26.45 -12.88
CA ASP A 167 3.22 26.95 -14.17
C ASP A 167 1.95 26.24 -14.63
N GLN A 168 1.88 24.92 -14.53
CA GLN A 168 0.70 24.13 -14.92
C GLN A 168 -0.51 24.45 -14.05
N VAL A 169 -0.33 24.56 -12.73
CA VAL A 169 -1.40 24.94 -11.80
C VAL A 169 -1.90 26.36 -12.08
N GLN A 170 -1.01 27.32 -12.34
CA GLN A 170 -1.40 28.69 -12.70
C GLN A 170 -2.20 28.76 -14.01
N GLN A 171 -1.97 27.83 -14.93
CA GLN A 171 -2.74 27.68 -16.17
C GLN A 171 -4.05 26.90 -15.99
N GLY A 172 -4.40 26.49 -14.76
CA GLY A 172 -5.61 25.74 -14.46
C GLY A 172 -5.57 24.26 -14.89
N GLN A 173 -4.38 23.71 -15.12
CA GLN A 173 -4.21 22.30 -15.49
C GLN A 173 -4.19 21.39 -14.26
N ALA A 174 -4.44 20.10 -14.47
CA ALA A 174 -4.21 19.04 -13.48
C ALA A 174 -2.84 18.40 -13.75
N PRO A 175 -1.77 18.75 -13.00
CA PRO A 175 -0.43 18.33 -13.36
C PRO A 175 -0.21 16.84 -13.09
N ILE A 176 0.44 16.16 -14.03
CA ILE A 176 0.88 14.77 -13.91
C ILE A 176 2.33 14.71 -14.36
N PHE A 177 3.21 14.27 -13.45
CA PHE A 177 4.64 14.15 -13.69
C PHE A 177 5.09 12.71 -13.61
N VAL A 178 6.07 12.34 -14.44
CA VAL A 178 6.73 11.03 -14.43
C VAL A 178 8.20 11.28 -14.20
N VAL A 179 8.78 10.65 -13.18
CA VAL A 179 10.18 10.77 -12.83
C VAL A 179 10.80 9.39 -12.86
N ASP A 180 11.84 9.22 -13.66
CA ASP A 180 12.62 7.99 -13.69
C ASP A 180 13.79 8.07 -12.72
N ASP A 181 14.16 6.90 -12.20
CA ASP A 181 15.31 6.72 -11.33
C ASP A 181 15.25 7.61 -10.07
N VAL A 182 14.06 7.69 -9.45
CA VAL A 182 13.77 8.59 -8.31
C VAL A 182 14.55 8.23 -7.04
N LEU A 183 14.71 6.94 -6.74
CA LEU A 183 15.47 6.45 -5.59
C LEU A 183 16.93 6.19 -5.95
N THR A 184 17.83 6.33 -4.98
CA THR A 184 19.19 5.78 -5.07
C THR A 184 19.15 4.25 -5.19
N PRO A 185 20.15 3.62 -5.85
CA PRO A 185 20.22 2.16 -5.95
C PRO A 185 20.17 1.46 -4.59
N GLU A 186 20.81 2.04 -3.57
CA GLU A 186 20.84 1.52 -2.21
C GLU A 186 19.47 1.57 -1.54
N ALA A 187 18.74 2.69 -1.68
CA ALA A 187 17.41 2.83 -1.10
C ALA A 187 16.38 1.95 -1.81
N LEU A 188 16.45 1.86 -3.14
CA LEU A 188 15.65 0.93 -3.93
C LEU A 188 15.88 -0.52 -3.48
N ALA A 189 17.14 -0.91 -3.27
CA ALA A 189 17.48 -2.25 -2.77
C ALA A 189 16.89 -2.49 -1.37
N GLU A 190 17.00 -1.53 -0.45
CA GLU A 190 16.45 -1.66 0.91
C GLU A 190 14.93 -1.72 0.93
N ILE A 191 14.23 -0.85 0.20
CA ILE A 191 12.76 -0.87 0.11
C ILE A 191 12.27 -2.21 -0.45
N ARG A 192 12.93 -2.71 -1.50
CA ARG A 192 12.61 -4.03 -2.08
C ARG A 192 12.84 -5.16 -1.11
N ARG A 193 13.96 -5.11 -0.38
CA ARG A 193 14.29 -6.10 0.65
C ARG A 193 13.18 -6.14 1.70
N GLN A 194 12.73 -4.99 2.19
CA GLN A 194 11.63 -4.89 3.15
C GLN A 194 10.31 -5.43 2.58
N ALA A 195 9.98 -5.11 1.34
CA ALA A 195 8.77 -5.61 0.68
C ALA A 195 8.78 -7.14 0.52
N LEU A 196 9.92 -7.71 0.15
CA LEU A 196 10.08 -9.15 -0.07
C LEU A 196 10.15 -9.94 1.25
N GLU A 197 10.73 -9.35 2.30
CA GLU A 197 11.06 -10.09 3.52
C GLU A 197 10.05 -9.85 4.64
N SER A 198 9.42 -8.69 4.70
CA SER A 198 8.43 -8.41 5.74
C SER A 198 7.09 -9.07 5.40
N THR A 199 6.65 -10.02 6.23
CA THR A 199 5.35 -10.67 6.11
C THR A 199 4.26 -9.78 6.73
N VAL A 200 4.12 -8.55 6.21
CA VAL A 200 3.21 -7.49 6.70
C VAL A 200 2.06 -7.22 5.71
N TRP A 201 1.87 -8.13 4.76
CA TRP A 201 0.82 -8.10 3.76
C TRP A 201 -0.42 -8.75 4.37
N PHE A 202 -1.35 -7.97 4.90
CA PHE A 202 -2.53 -8.49 5.61
C PHE A 202 -3.82 -8.35 4.81
N ASP A 203 -3.91 -7.36 3.91
CA ASP A 203 -5.09 -7.15 3.10
C ASP A 203 -5.06 -8.02 1.84
N GLY A 204 -5.55 -9.25 1.97
CA GLY A 204 -5.69 -10.21 0.88
C GLY A 204 -7.08 -10.24 0.25
N ALA A 205 -8.04 -9.42 0.70
CA ALA A 205 -9.43 -9.52 0.31
C ALA A 205 -9.79 -8.66 -0.93
N LYS A 206 -8.79 -8.32 -1.77
CA LYS A 206 -8.98 -7.41 -2.90
C LYS A 206 -9.68 -8.08 -4.10
N PRO A 207 -10.70 -7.44 -4.70
CA PRO A 207 -11.53 -8.03 -5.75
C PRO A 207 -10.76 -8.58 -6.96
N ASN A 208 -9.62 -7.96 -7.29
CA ASN A 208 -8.80 -8.30 -8.47
C ASN A 208 -7.50 -9.04 -8.10
N GLY A 209 -7.40 -9.54 -6.87
CA GLY A 209 -6.37 -10.49 -6.52
C GLY A 209 -4.98 -9.94 -6.22
N TYR A 210 -4.86 -8.64 -5.98
CA TYR A 210 -3.66 -8.06 -5.40
C TYR A 210 -3.70 -8.14 -3.88
N VAL A 211 -2.53 -8.10 -3.25
CA VAL A 211 -2.42 -8.05 -1.78
C VAL A 211 -1.88 -6.70 -1.34
N GLY A 212 -2.37 -6.22 -0.20
CA GLY A 212 -2.00 -4.93 0.36
C GLY A 212 -1.27 -5.03 1.69
N ALA A 213 -0.34 -4.10 1.86
CA ALA A 213 0.31 -3.78 3.12
C ALA A 213 0.19 -2.26 3.37
N TYR A 214 0.03 -1.86 4.63
CA TYR A 214 -0.20 -0.46 5.01
C TYR A 214 0.80 0.03 6.06
N ILE A 215 1.01 1.35 6.14
CA ILE A 215 1.95 1.98 7.07
C ILE A 215 1.74 1.56 8.54
N HIS A 216 0.50 1.37 8.96
CA HIS A 216 0.12 1.00 10.32
C HIS A 216 0.23 -0.50 10.61
N GLU A 217 0.52 -1.31 9.60
CA GLU A 217 0.62 -2.78 9.67
C GLU A 217 2.07 -3.28 9.62
N GLY A 218 3.03 -2.37 9.45
CA GLY A 218 4.45 -2.70 9.43
C GLY A 218 5.25 -1.97 8.34
N LEU A 219 4.61 -1.34 7.36
CA LEU A 219 5.35 -0.61 6.31
C LEU A 219 6.01 0.71 6.77
N GLY A 220 5.80 1.16 8.01
CA GLY A 220 6.41 2.40 8.52
C GLY A 220 7.91 2.29 8.85
N THR A 221 8.73 1.88 7.89
CA THR A 221 10.19 1.68 8.08
C THR A 221 10.97 2.98 7.95
N GLU A 222 12.20 3.03 8.48
CA GLU A 222 13.02 4.26 8.45
C GLU A 222 13.27 4.76 7.02
N VAL A 223 13.60 3.87 6.06
CA VAL A 223 13.87 4.27 4.66
C VAL A 223 12.63 4.85 3.97
N LEU A 224 11.44 4.34 4.28
CA LEU A 224 10.18 4.81 3.68
C LEU A 224 9.72 6.14 4.28
N LEU A 225 9.91 6.33 5.58
CA LEU A 225 9.67 7.60 6.24
C LEU A 225 10.67 8.67 5.80
N GLN A 226 11.94 8.30 5.59
CA GLN A 226 12.94 9.19 5.02
C GLN A 226 12.62 9.56 3.57
N PHE A 227 12.19 8.60 2.74
CA PHE A 227 11.72 8.89 1.38
C PHE A 227 10.60 9.94 1.38
N ALA A 228 9.58 9.78 2.22
CA ALA A 228 8.49 10.74 2.31
C ALA A 228 8.96 12.12 2.80
N HIS A 229 9.92 12.16 3.73
CA HIS A 229 10.50 13.42 4.23
C HIS A 229 11.32 14.13 3.15
N GLU A 230 12.26 13.43 2.51
CA GLU A 230 13.10 14.02 1.45
C GLU A 230 12.27 14.48 0.26
N LEU A 231 11.20 13.76 -0.10
CA LEU A 231 10.24 14.22 -1.11
C LEU A 231 9.60 15.55 -0.71
N SER A 232 9.19 15.70 0.54
CA SER A 232 8.59 16.95 1.02
C SER A 232 9.57 18.14 0.95
N GLU A 233 10.86 17.90 1.19
CA GLU A 233 11.90 18.92 1.05
C GLU A 233 12.24 19.23 -0.41
N ALA A 234 12.23 18.21 -1.27
CA ALA A 234 12.57 18.35 -2.68
C ALA A 234 11.42 18.93 -3.52
N LEU A 235 10.17 18.78 -3.07
CA LEU A 235 8.96 19.21 -3.79
C LEU A 235 8.08 20.19 -2.99
N PRO A 236 8.63 21.31 -2.47
CA PRO A 236 7.88 22.23 -1.61
C PRO A 236 6.71 22.91 -2.32
N GLN A 237 6.72 23.07 -3.66
CA GLN A 237 5.60 23.67 -4.40
C GLN A 237 4.47 22.66 -4.66
N VAL A 238 4.80 21.37 -4.70
CA VAL A 238 3.83 20.28 -4.93
C VAL A 238 3.20 19.85 -3.61
N ILE A 239 4.03 19.50 -2.62
CA ILE A 239 3.60 18.97 -1.33
C ILE A 239 3.19 20.09 -0.38
N GLY A 240 3.94 21.21 -0.36
CA GLY A 240 3.67 22.34 0.52
C GLY A 240 3.75 21.96 2.00
N ASP A 241 2.74 22.40 2.76
CA ASP A 241 2.59 22.15 4.20
C ASP A 241 1.93 20.79 4.53
N ARG A 242 1.69 19.96 3.51
CA ARG A 242 0.92 18.72 3.66
C ARG A 242 1.71 17.64 4.36
N ARG A 243 0.99 16.87 5.17
CA ARG A 243 1.56 15.76 5.92
C ARG A 243 1.30 14.45 5.18
N LEU A 244 2.24 13.53 5.31
CA LEU A 244 2.00 12.14 4.97
C LEU A 244 0.87 11.60 5.86
N TRP A 245 -0.15 11.03 5.22
CA TRP A 245 -1.30 10.47 5.93
C TRP A 245 -1.47 8.99 5.62
N HIS A 246 -1.28 8.60 4.36
CA HIS A 246 -1.37 7.21 3.94
C HIS A 246 -0.16 6.81 3.09
N MET A 247 0.32 5.61 3.36
CA MET A 247 1.30 4.92 2.55
C MET A 247 0.89 3.44 2.52
N TRP A 248 0.92 2.88 1.32
CA TRP A 248 0.61 1.48 1.09
C TRP A 248 1.50 0.89 0.01
N MET A 249 1.61 -0.42 0.04
CA MET A 249 2.19 -1.20 -1.04
C MET A 249 1.17 -2.23 -1.50
N TYR A 250 1.09 -2.42 -2.81
CA TYR A 250 0.30 -3.45 -3.45
C TYR A 250 1.21 -4.39 -4.23
N ALA A 251 1.03 -5.69 -4.02
CA ALA A 251 1.65 -6.71 -4.83
C ALA A 251 0.60 -7.37 -5.75
N TYR A 252 0.86 -7.34 -7.05
CA TYR A 252 -0.01 -7.90 -8.09
C TYR A 252 0.56 -9.23 -8.58
N ASP A 253 -0.28 -10.26 -8.69
CA ASP A 253 0.07 -11.52 -9.35
C ASP A 253 -0.16 -11.39 -10.86
N SER A 254 0.88 -11.25 -11.69
CA SER A 254 0.69 -11.07 -13.14
C SER A 254 0.49 -12.38 -13.93
N SER A 255 0.20 -13.51 -13.26
CA SER A 255 0.30 -14.84 -13.87
C SER A 255 -0.99 -15.39 -14.49
N GLY A 256 -2.12 -14.68 -14.42
CA GLY A 256 -3.40 -15.19 -14.92
C GLY A 256 -4.38 -14.11 -15.42
N PRO A 257 -5.39 -14.51 -16.22
CA PRO A 257 -6.35 -13.61 -16.88
C PRO A 257 -7.25 -12.81 -15.92
N GLU A 258 -7.17 -13.13 -14.63
CA GLU A 258 -8.01 -12.59 -13.58
C GLU A 258 -7.27 -11.59 -12.69
N SER A 259 -5.98 -11.38 -12.95
CA SER A 259 -5.23 -10.28 -12.37
C SER A 259 -5.37 -9.06 -13.28
N GLN A 260 -6.36 -8.24 -12.95
CA GLN A 260 -6.75 -7.08 -13.75
C GLN A 260 -6.19 -5.77 -13.16
N GLY A 261 -5.22 -5.87 -12.25
CA GLY A 261 -4.69 -4.74 -11.51
C GLY A 261 -5.74 -4.12 -10.58
N ILE A 262 -5.51 -2.86 -10.20
CA ILE A 262 -6.47 -2.09 -9.41
C ILE A 262 -7.53 -1.48 -10.34
N ALA A 263 -8.81 -1.62 -9.96
CA ALA A 263 -9.92 -1.06 -10.74
C ALA A 263 -9.83 0.47 -10.81
N MET A 264 -10.55 1.09 -11.76
CA MET A 264 -10.65 2.55 -11.85
C MET A 264 -11.18 3.12 -10.53
N HIS A 265 -10.44 4.08 -9.96
CA HIS A 265 -10.81 4.77 -8.74
C HIS A 265 -10.13 6.15 -8.66
N ALA A 266 -10.55 6.95 -7.68
CA ALA A 266 -9.86 8.18 -7.31
C ALA A 266 -9.46 8.13 -5.83
N ASP A 267 -8.17 8.19 -5.57
CA ASP A 267 -7.65 8.30 -4.22
C ASP A 267 -8.04 9.65 -3.60
N PHE A 268 -8.36 9.62 -2.32
CA PHE A 268 -8.64 10.83 -1.57
C PHE A 268 -7.33 11.49 -1.13
N ALA A 269 -6.62 12.11 -2.09
CA ALA A 269 -5.30 12.70 -1.88
C ALA A 269 -5.18 14.08 -2.54
N ALA A 270 -4.40 14.96 -1.91
CA ALA A 270 -4.02 16.24 -2.49
C ALA A 270 -2.97 16.08 -3.59
N VAL A 271 -2.01 15.21 -3.29
CA VAL A 271 -0.92 14.77 -4.14
C VAL A 271 -0.87 13.26 -4.01
N ASN A 272 -0.92 12.59 -5.15
CA ASN A 272 -0.78 11.14 -5.24
C ASN A 272 0.54 10.81 -5.92
N LEU A 273 1.33 9.93 -5.31
CA LEU A 273 2.56 9.42 -5.86
C LEU A 273 2.48 7.90 -5.94
N ASN A 274 2.81 7.35 -7.09
CA ASN A 274 2.99 5.91 -7.30
C ASN A 274 4.46 5.65 -7.64
N LEU A 275 5.01 4.57 -7.10
CA LEU A 275 6.40 4.15 -7.31
C LEU A 275 6.46 2.64 -7.54
N TRP A 276 7.03 2.22 -8.66
CA TRP A 276 7.30 0.82 -8.94
C TRP A 276 8.70 0.41 -8.45
N VAL A 277 8.79 -0.55 -7.55
CA VAL A 277 10.10 -0.99 -7.00
C VAL A 277 10.59 -2.33 -7.55
N THR A 278 9.69 -3.12 -8.15
CA THR A 278 9.98 -4.43 -8.75
C THR A 278 10.82 -4.30 -10.04
N PRO A 279 11.69 -5.26 -10.42
CA PRO A 279 12.46 -5.15 -11.66
C PRO A 279 11.60 -5.09 -12.91
N ASN A 280 12.11 -4.47 -13.97
CA ASN A 280 11.50 -4.49 -15.30
C ASN A 280 11.22 -5.91 -15.81
N SER A 281 12.06 -6.88 -15.46
CA SER A 281 11.90 -8.28 -15.88
C SER A 281 10.68 -8.98 -15.26
N ALA A 282 10.04 -8.40 -14.24
CA ALA A 282 8.79 -8.92 -13.69
C ALA A 282 7.55 -8.35 -14.38
N ASN A 283 7.70 -7.36 -15.27
CA ASN A 283 6.61 -6.92 -16.11
C ASN A 283 6.43 -7.91 -17.28
N LEU A 284 5.50 -8.84 -17.10
CA LEU A 284 5.22 -9.91 -18.06
C LEU A 284 4.38 -9.45 -19.25
N ASP A 285 3.80 -8.24 -19.19
CA ASP A 285 3.10 -7.58 -20.30
C ASP A 285 3.59 -6.13 -20.46
N PRO A 286 4.71 -5.91 -21.16
CA PRO A 286 5.25 -4.57 -21.41
C PRO A 286 4.34 -3.65 -22.21
N GLU A 287 3.39 -4.19 -22.99
CA GLU A 287 2.52 -3.39 -23.85
C GLU A 287 1.37 -2.75 -23.07
N THR A 288 0.85 -3.46 -22.06
CA THR A 288 -0.30 -2.98 -21.27
C THR A 288 0.02 -2.68 -19.81
N GLY A 289 1.13 -3.20 -19.28
CA GLY A 289 1.56 -3.01 -17.90
C GLY A 289 1.92 -1.56 -17.57
N GLY A 290 1.48 -1.09 -16.40
CA GLY A 290 1.70 0.28 -15.94
C GLY A 290 0.47 0.85 -15.26
N LEU A 291 0.30 2.17 -15.36
CA LEU A 291 -0.82 2.91 -14.80
C LEU A 291 -1.57 3.65 -15.90
N VAL A 292 -2.90 3.60 -15.85
CA VAL A 292 -3.76 4.48 -16.67
C VAL A 292 -4.26 5.60 -15.78
N VAL A 293 -3.96 6.85 -16.16
CA VAL A 293 -4.44 8.05 -15.47
C VAL A 293 -5.46 8.74 -16.36
N PHE A 294 -6.61 9.08 -15.78
CA PHE A 294 -7.67 9.83 -16.45
C PHE A 294 -7.54 11.30 -16.09
N ASP A 295 -7.58 12.18 -17.08
CA ASP A 295 -7.29 13.61 -16.92
C ASP A 295 -8.53 14.38 -16.42
N ARG A 296 -9.20 13.84 -15.40
CA ARG A 296 -10.40 14.41 -14.79
C ARG A 296 -10.29 14.40 -13.28
N ARG A 297 -10.43 15.58 -12.69
CA ARG A 297 -10.60 15.72 -11.25
C ARG A 297 -12.05 15.39 -10.88
N PRO A 298 -12.31 14.65 -9.80
CA PRO A 298 -13.64 14.53 -9.22
C PRO A 298 -14.27 15.93 -9.01
N PRO A 299 -15.58 16.11 -9.26
CA PRO A 299 -16.24 17.40 -9.06
C PRO A 299 -16.24 17.81 -7.59
N ASP A 300 -16.37 19.11 -7.34
CA ASP A 300 -16.47 19.63 -5.97
C ASP A 300 -17.64 18.97 -5.22
N GLY A 301 -17.39 18.54 -3.98
CA GLY A 301 -18.37 17.83 -3.16
C GLY A 301 -18.52 16.33 -3.47
N ALA A 302 -17.76 15.79 -4.42
CA ALA A 302 -17.67 14.35 -4.63
C ALA A 302 -17.23 13.62 -3.35
N ARG A 303 -17.88 12.50 -3.05
CA ARG A 303 -17.53 11.65 -1.91
C ARG A 303 -16.65 10.50 -2.37
N PHE A 304 -15.91 9.93 -1.43
CA PHE A 304 -15.04 8.78 -1.68
C PHE A 304 -15.80 7.63 -2.37
N GLU A 305 -17.02 7.33 -1.91
CA GLU A 305 -17.85 6.23 -2.43
C GLU A 305 -18.34 6.45 -3.85
N ASP A 306 -18.35 7.70 -4.33
CA ASP A 306 -18.79 8.02 -5.69
C ASP A 306 -17.73 7.61 -6.74
N PHE A 307 -16.46 7.49 -6.32
CA PHE A 307 -15.31 7.16 -7.16
C PHE A 307 -14.53 5.91 -6.70
N ASN A 308 -14.97 5.24 -5.64
CA ASN A 308 -14.33 4.02 -5.12
C ASN A 308 -15.38 2.91 -5.03
N CYS A 309 -15.67 2.30 -6.19
CA CYS A 309 -16.74 1.33 -6.32
C CYS A 309 -16.52 0.11 -5.42
N ARG A 310 -17.52 -0.19 -4.60
CA ARG A 310 -17.60 -1.44 -3.85
C ARG A 310 -18.42 -2.45 -4.66
N PRO A 311 -18.17 -3.77 -4.49
CA PRO A 311 -18.97 -4.81 -5.16
C PRO A 311 -20.49 -4.69 -4.93
N SER A 312 -20.91 -4.06 -3.83
CA SER A 312 -22.32 -3.79 -3.53
C SER A 312 -22.96 -2.66 -4.36
N ASN A 313 -22.17 -1.87 -5.10
CA ASN A 313 -22.65 -0.74 -5.91
C ASN A 313 -22.46 -1.02 -7.41
N GLN A 314 -23.40 -1.76 -7.99
CA GLN A 314 -23.34 -2.24 -9.38
C GLN A 314 -23.35 -1.12 -10.43
N SER A 315 -23.93 0.05 -10.11
CA SER A 315 -24.02 1.20 -11.03
C SER A 315 -22.76 2.08 -11.07
N CYS A 316 -21.79 1.81 -10.20
CA CYS A 316 -20.62 2.67 -10.03
C CYS A 316 -19.62 2.60 -11.20
N PRO A 317 -19.30 1.41 -11.76
CA PRO A 317 -18.38 1.32 -12.90
C PRO A 317 -18.84 2.11 -14.14
N GLU A 318 -20.10 1.94 -14.56
CA GLU A 318 -20.65 2.65 -15.73
C GLU A 318 -20.63 4.18 -15.54
N ARG A 319 -20.87 4.64 -14.31
CA ARG A 319 -20.80 6.07 -13.97
C ARG A 319 -19.38 6.61 -14.05
N LEU A 320 -18.41 5.85 -13.57
CA LEU A 320 -17.00 6.23 -13.65
C LEU A 320 -16.53 6.25 -15.09
N GLU A 321 -16.86 5.21 -15.86
CA GLU A 321 -16.56 5.15 -17.30
C GLU A 321 -17.16 6.35 -18.04
N GLY A 322 -18.45 6.63 -17.84
CA GLY A 322 -19.09 7.81 -18.43
C GLY A 322 -18.44 9.13 -18.01
N PHE A 323 -17.97 9.24 -16.77
CA PHE A 323 -17.29 10.44 -16.27
C PHE A 323 -15.90 10.67 -16.91
N VAL A 324 -15.15 9.60 -17.15
CA VAL A 324 -13.76 9.71 -17.64
C VAL A 324 -13.64 9.67 -19.17
N LEU A 325 -14.61 9.08 -19.88
CA LEU A 325 -14.60 9.00 -21.35
C LEU A 325 -14.53 10.38 -22.02
N ASP A 326 -15.08 11.42 -21.39
CA ASP A 326 -15.06 12.80 -21.88
C ASP A 326 -13.74 13.55 -21.57
N GLY A 327 -12.81 12.94 -20.81
CA GLY A 327 -11.63 13.61 -20.26
C GLY A 327 -10.29 13.30 -20.89
N GLY A 328 -10.22 12.25 -21.71
CA GLY A 328 -8.95 11.68 -22.14
C GLY A 328 -8.26 10.88 -21.05
N SER A 329 -7.35 10.01 -21.47
CA SER A 329 -6.56 9.17 -20.58
C SER A 329 -5.14 9.06 -21.10
N ARG A 330 -4.17 8.96 -20.19
CA ARG A 330 -2.77 8.70 -20.50
C ARG A 330 -2.32 7.42 -19.83
N ARG A 331 -1.58 6.59 -20.56
CA ARG A 331 -0.91 5.41 -20.01
C ARG A 331 0.51 5.81 -19.63
N ILE A 332 0.89 5.52 -18.39
CA ILE A 332 2.25 5.59 -17.89
C ILE A 332 2.80 4.15 -17.90
N PRO A 333 3.71 3.81 -18.83
CA PRO A 333 4.26 2.46 -18.89
C PRO A 333 5.00 2.11 -17.60
N TYR A 334 4.93 0.85 -17.21
CA TYR A 334 5.70 0.34 -16.10
C TYR A 334 7.21 0.53 -16.33
N ARG A 335 7.90 1.02 -15.30
CA ARG A 335 9.36 0.99 -15.21
C ARG A 335 9.76 0.91 -13.74
N GLN A 336 10.74 0.08 -13.41
CA GLN A 336 11.34 0.08 -12.08
C GLN A 336 11.91 1.47 -11.75
N ASN A 337 11.72 1.90 -10.51
CA ASN A 337 12.18 3.17 -9.97
C ASN A 337 11.56 4.39 -10.67
N ARG A 338 10.27 4.28 -11.00
CA ARG A 338 9.42 5.34 -11.56
C ARG A 338 8.17 5.46 -10.71
#